data_AF-A0ABD0YRW3-F1
#
_entry.id   AF-A0ABD0YRW3-F1
#
_cell.length_a   1.000
_cell.length_b   1.000
_cell.length_c   1.000
_cell.angle_alpha   90.00
_cell.angle_beta   90.00
_cell.angle_gamma   90.00
#
_symmetry.space_group_name_H-M   'P 1'
#
loop_
_entity.id
_entity.type
_entity.pdbx_description
1 polymer ?
#
loop_
_entity_poly.entity_id
_entity_poly.type
_entity_poly.pdbx_seq_one_letter_code
_entity_poly.pdbx_strand_id
1 'polypeptide(L)'
;MQEKFGVPVASHIGPVRSIERNYSFLKNYITAGDWTVRIWSEDCKESSIIWTSFYKCELIKALWSPVKPSVFFVARNDGVLDAWDLILDQNKPACTTQVYYNNFLDPQYQFMQFWLHWSSHSECLE
;
A
#
# COMPACT_ATOMS: atom_id res chain seq x y z
N MET A 1 -23.12 -15.35 -19.30
CA MET A 1 -22.75 -15.29 -17.86
C MET A 1 -23.00 -13.85 -17.42
N GLN A 2 -23.84 -13.61 -16.41
CA GLN A 2 -24.03 -12.25 -15.89
C GLN A 2 -22.94 -11.98 -14.86
N GLU A 3 -22.13 -10.94 -15.07
CA GLU A 3 -21.18 -10.49 -14.06
C GLU A 3 -21.94 -9.88 -12.88
N LYS A 4 -21.83 -10.53 -11.73
CA LYS A 4 -22.47 -10.05 -10.50
C LYS A 4 -21.49 -9.13 -9.77
N PHE A 5 -21.59 -7.83 -10.07
CA PHE A 5 -20.84 -6.81 -9.34
C PHE A 5 -21.11 -6.90 -7.83
N GLY A 6 -20.05 -6.72 -7.04
CA GLY A 6 -20.16 -6.69 -5.58
C GLY A 6 -20.89 -5.44 -5.08
N VAL A 7 -21.24 -5.43 -3.79
CA VAL A 7 -21.77 -4.22 -3.14
C VAL A 7 -20.69 -3.14 -3.14
N PRO A 8 -20.96 -1.90 -3.59
CA PRO A 8 -20.00 -0.80 -3.51
C PRO A 8 -19.62 -0.51 -2.05
N VAL A 9 -18.33 -0.54 -1.73
CA VAL A 9 -17.80 -0.19 -0.42
C VAL A 9 -17.34 1.28 -0.44
N ALA A 10 -17.83 2.09 0.49
CA ALA A 10 -17.40 3.47 0.70
C ALA A 10 -16.00 3.48 1.34
N SER A 11 -14.98 3.15 0.55
CA SER A 11 -13.62 2.87 1.05
C SER A 11 -12.85 4.11 1.49
N HIS A 12 -13.01 5.23 0.78
CA HIS A 12 -12.31 6.48 1.02
C HIS A 12 -13.25 7.67 0.75
N ILE A 13 -12.98 8.81 1.40
CA ILE A 13 -13.71 10.08 1.20
C ILE A 13 -13.26 10.78 -0.10
N GLY A 14 -12.00 10.58 -0.49
CA GLY A 14 -11.39 11.12 -1.70
C GLY A 14 -10.98 10.04 -2.71
N PRO A 15 -10.30 10.41 -3.81
CA PRO A 15 -9.91 9.48 -4.86
C PRO A 15 -9.02 8.33 -4.34
N VAL A 16 -9.34 7.11 -4.76
CA VAL A 16 -8.51 5.92 -4.53
C VAL A 16 -7.41 5.88 -5.60
N ARG A 17 -6.15 5.86 -5.17
CA ARG A 17 -4.95 5.89 -6.02
C ARG A 17 -4.34 4.49 -6.23
N SER A 18 -4.54 3.58 -5.28
CA SER A 18 -4.06 2.18 -5.38
C SER A 18 -5.07 1.22 -4.75
N ILE A 19 -5.20 0.04 -5.34
CA ILE A 19 -5.89 -1.14 -4.79
C ILE A 19 -5.04 -2.36 -5.13
N GLU A 20 -4.71 -3.20 -4.15
CA GLU A 20 -3.91 -4.40 -4.38
C GLU A 20 -4.21 -5.51 -3.35
N ARG A 21 -4.22 -6.77 -3.78
CA ARG A 21 -4.46 -7.94 -2.91
C ARG A 21 -3.17 -8.42 -2.26
N ASN A 22 -3.27 -8.94 -1.04
CA ASN A 22 -2.16 -9.58 -0.36
C ASN A 22 -1.82 -10.91 -1.06
N TYR A 23 -0.55 -11.05 -1.48
CA TYR A 23 -0.09 -12.20 -2.27
C TYR A 23 -0.31 -13.57 -1.62
N SER A 24 -0.25 -13.66 -0.28
CA SER A 24 -0.47 -14.92 0.45
C SER A 24 -1.87 -15.05 1.05
N PHE A 25 -2.53 -13.93 1.36
CA PHE A 25 -3.87 -13.91 1.93
C PHE A 25 -4.85 -13.18 1.00
N LEU A 26 -5.23 -13.81 -0.10
CA LEU A 26 -5.99 -13.19 -1.21
C LEU A 26 -7.35 -12.55 -0.83
N LYS A 27 -7.94 -12.94 0.30
CA LYS A 27 -9.13 -12.28 0.88
C LYS A 27 -8.83 -10.88 1.43
N ASN A 28 -7.58 -10.59 1.77
CA ASN A 28 -7.16 -9.30 2.28
C ASN A 28 -6.62 -8.44 1.13
N TYR A 29 -7.01 -7.17 1.13
CA TYR A 29 -6.54 -6.19 0.14
C TYR A 29 -6.28 -4.83 0.80
N ILE A 30 -5.37 -4.08 0.21
CA ILE A 30 -4.97 -2.76 0.66
C ILE A 30 -5.45 -1.70 -0.33
N THR A 31 -5.88 -0.56 0.18
CA THR A 31 -6.28 0.61 -0.61
C THR A 31 -5.53 1.84 -0.12
N ALA A 32 -5.15 2.72 -1.03
CA ALA A 32 -4.56 4.03 -0.72
C ALA A 32 -5.40 5.14 -1.36
N GLY A 33 -5.80 6.11 -0.56
CA GLY A 33 -6.69 7.21 -0.95
C GLY A 33 -6.96 8.11 0.26
N ASP A 34 -7.60 9.27 0.09
CA ASP A 34 -7.95 10.22 1.19
C ASP A 34 -6.88 10.47 2.28
N TRP A 35 -5.59 10.49 1.89
CA TRP A 35 -4.43 10.58 2.81
C TRP A 35 -4.34 9.44 3.83
N THR A 36 -5.00 8.30 3.61
CA THR A 36 -4.91 7.10 4.44
C THR A 36 -4.57 5.86 3.61
N VAL A 37 -3.98 4.86 4.28
CA VAL A 37 -3.93 3.48 3.78
C VAL A 37 -4.87 2.65 4.62
N ARG A 38 -5.70 1.83 3.97
CA ARG A 38 -6.69 0.97 4.63
C ARG A 38 -6.53 -0.46 4.15
N ILE A 39 -6.60 -1.39 5.09
CA ILE A 39 -6.58 -2.83 4.83
C ILE A 39 -7.98 -3.36 5.09
N TRP A 40 -8.45 -4.19 4.16
CA TRP A 40 -9.79 -4.76 4.13
C TRP A 40 -9.70 -6.28 4.09
N SER A 41 -10.76 -6.95 4.54
CA SER A 41 -10.97 -8.37 4.35
C SER A 41 -12.27 -8.59 3.59
N GLU A 42 -12.30 -9.51 2.62
CA GLU A 42 -13.54 -9.95 1.97
C GLU A 42 -14.55 -10.59 2.95
N ASP A 43 -14.10 -11.00 4.14
CA ASP A 43 -14.95 -11.48 5.25
C ASP A 43 -15.51 -10.34 6.13
N CYS A 44 -15.04 -9.09 5.97
CA CYS A 44 -15.49 -7.91 6.73
C CYS A 44 -15.79 -6.75 5.77
N LYS A 45 -17.05 -6.59 5.36
CA LYS A 45 -17.45 -5.70 4.24
C LYS A 45 -17.89 -4.32 4.70
N GLU A 46 -18.16 -4.19 5.99
CA GLU A 46 -18.73 -3.01 6.63
C GLU A 46 -17.65 -1.97 6.98
N SER A 47 -16.39 -2.40 7.17
CA SER A 47 -15.29 -1.53 7.58
C SER A 47 -13.91 -2.12 7.24
N SER A 48 -12.90 -1.25 7.13
CA SER A 48 -11.49 -1.65 7.04
C SER A 48 -11.03 -2.25 8.37
N ILE A 49 -10.30 -3.36 8.32
CA ILE A 49 -9.81 -4.05 9.52
C ILE A 49 -8.62 -3.33 10.19
N ILE A 50 -7.80 -2.62 9.39
CA ILE A 50 -6.68 -1.78 9.85
C ILE A 50 -6.63 -0.53 8.97
N TRP A 51 -6.26 0.61 9.53
CA TRP A 51 -6.00 1.84 8.77
C TRP A 51 -4.88 2.67 9.40
N THR A 52 -4.20 3.46 8.59
CA THR A 52 -3.16 4.39 9.07
C THR A 52 -3.78 5.69 9.59
N SER A 53 -3.01 6.44 10.37
CA SER A 53 -3.29 7.87 10.55
C SER A 53 -3.21 8.63 9.21
N PHE A 54 -3.78 9.84 9.18
CA PHE A 54 -3.71 10.73 8.02
C PHE A 54 -2.26 11.17 7.74
N TYR A 55 -1.81 10.95 6.51
CA TYR A 55 -0.54 11.45 6.01
C TYR A 55 -0.61 12.95 5.70
N LYS A 56 0.54 13.65 5.78
CA LYS A 56 0.63 15.09 5.51
C LYS A 56 0.61 15.47 4.02
N CYS A 57 0.68 14.47 3.14
CA CYS A 57 0.77 14.61 1.69
C CYS A 57 -0.03 13.50 1.01
N GLU A 58 -0.42 13.69 -0.24
CA GLU A 58 -1.12 12.64 -0.99
C GLU A 58 -0.29 11.36 -1.08
N LEU A 59 -0.98 10.23 -1.20
CA LEU A 59 -0.38 8.93 -1.45
C LEU A 59 -0.36 8.63 -2.95
N ILE A 60 0.76 8.10 -3.43
CA ILE A 60 0.92 7.62 -4.79
C ILE A 60 0.41 6.18 -4.88
N LYS A 61 0.93 5.32 -3.99
CA LYS A 61 0.67 3.88 -4.03
C LYS A 61 0.83 3.24 -2.65
N ALA A 62 0.11 2.15 -2.42
CA ALA A 62 0.43 1.18 -1.38
C ALA A 62 0.44 -0.22 -2.00
N LEU A 63 1.39 -1.07 -1.57
CA LEU A 63 1.56 -2.45 -2.02
C LEU A 63 2.07 -3.37 -0.90
N TRP A 64 1.62 -4.61 -0.88
CA TRP A 64 2.15 -5.68 -0.04
C TRP A 64 3.57 -6.08 -0.47
N SER A 65 4.35 -6.59 0.49
CA SER A 65 5.58 -7.30 0.18
C SER A 65 5.26 -8.65 -0.46
N PRO A 66 5.94 -9.03 -1.57
CA PRO A 66 5.74 -10.33 -2.21
C PRO A 66 6.31 -11.49 -1.37
N VAL A 67 7.22 -11.19 -0.43
CA VAL A 67 7.97 -12.18 0.36
C VAL A 67 7.56 -12.25 1.83
N LYS A 68 6.90 -11.21 2.38
CA LYS A 68 6.46 -11.19 3.78
C LYS A 68 5.03 -10.64 3.93
N PRO A 69 4.01 -11.49 4.17
CA PRO A 69 2.61 -11.07 4.10
C PRO A 69 2.14 -10.05 5.14
N SER A 70 2.88 -9.84 6.23
CA SER A 70 2.60 -8.78 7.22
C SER A 70 3.16 -7.41 6.83
N VAL A 71 4.01 -7.35 5.79
CA VAL A 71 4.70 -6.14 5.37
C VAL A 71 4.04 -5.51 4.16
N PHE A 72 3.89 -4.19 4.20
CA PHE A 72 3.49 -3.39 3.05
C PHE A 72 4.29 -2.08 2.99
N PHE A 73 4.32 -1.47 1.81
CA PHE A 73 5.03 -0.23 1.53
C PHE A 73 4.03 0.85 1.10
N VAL A 74 4.29 2.09 1.48
CA VAL A 74 3.49 3.27 1.13
C VAL A 74 4.40 4.31 0.48
N ALA A 75 4.13 4.61 -0.79
CA ALA A 75 4.80 5.65 -1.54
C ALA A 75 4.03 6.96 -1.46
N ARG A 76 4.69 8.01 -1.01
CA ARG A 76 4.10 9.33 -0.75
C ARG A 76 4.56 10.38 -1.75
N ASN A 77 3.68 11.33 -2.06
CA ASN A 77 3.95 12.36 -3.05
C ASN A 77 5.08 13.33 -2.67
N ASP A 78 5.46 13.38 -1.38
CA ASP A 78 6.63 14.13 -0.88
C ASP A 78 7.96 13.37 -1.00
N GLY A 79 7.99 12.26 -1.76
CA GLY A 79 9.19 11.48 -2.04
C GLY A 79 9.64 10.57 -0.90
N VAL A 80 8.79 10.37 0.11
CA VAL A 80 9.02 9.45 1.23
C VAL A 80 8.43 8.06 0.91
N LEU A 81 9.16 7.03 1.31
CA LEU A 81 8.71 5.64 1.34
C LEU A 81 8.62 5.18 2.80
N ASP A 82 7.43 4.74 3.21
CA ASP A 82 7.16 4.16 4.53
C ASP A 82 6.98 2.64 4.39
N ALA A 83 7.76 1.84 5.11
CA ALA A 83 7.59 0.40 5.22
C ALA A 83 6.95 0.04 6.56
N TRP A 84 5.90 -0.77 6.51
CA TRP A 84 5.09 -1.18 7.65
C TRP A 84 5.24 -2.68 7.89
N ASP A 85 5.16 -3.12 9.15
CA ASP A 85 5.07 -4.54 9.50
C ASP A 85 3.98 -4.71 10.58
N LEU A 86 2.84 -5.26 10.18
CA LEU A 86 1.62 -5.37 11.00
C LEU A 86 1.78 -6.25 12.24
N ILE A 87 2.82 -7.07 12.30
CA ILE A 87 3.17 -7.89 13.46
C ILE A 87 4.03 -7.09 14.46
N LEU A 88 4.80 -6.10 13.99
CA LEU A 88 5.68 -5.28 14.82
C LEU A 88 4.93 -4.10 15.46
N ASP A 89 4.24 -3.30 14.65
CA ASP A 89 3.38 -2.21 15.10
C ASP A 89 2.36 -1.86 14.00
N GLN A 90 1.11 -1.63 14.39
CA GLN A 90 0.01 -1.28 13.48
C GLN A 90 -0.26 0.23 13.43
N ASN A 91 0.37 1.02 14.31
CA ASN A 91 0.09 2.45 14.48
C ASN A 91 1.13 3.35 13.79
N LYS A 92 2.31 2.82 13.48
CA LYS A 92 3.43 3.55 12.84
C LYS A 92 4.21 2.63 11.88
N PRO A 93 4.89 3.20 10.87
CA PRO A 93 5.80 2.43 10.03
C PRO A 93 6.97 1.85 10.85
N ALA A 94 7.49 0.70 10.39
CA ALA A 94 8.70 0.07 10.90
C ALA A 94 9.96 0.83 10.44
N CYS A 95 9.96 1.38 9.23
CA CYS A 95 10.95 2.35 8.79
C CYS A 95 10.37 3.37 7.78
N THR A 96 11.00 4.54 7.74
CA THR A 96 10.65 5.68 6.87
C THR A 96 11.93 6.16 6.21
N THR A 97 11.93 6.34 4.89
CA THR A 97 13.11 6.84 4.15
C THR A 97 12.74 7.85 3.06
N GLN A 98 13.60 8.85 2.85
CA GLN A 98 13.48 9.79 1.74
C GLN A 98 14.12 9.17 0.50
N VAL A 99 13.36 9.03 -0.59
CA VAL A 99 13.83 8.41 -1.83
C VAL A 99 14.18 9.47 -2.89
N TYR A 100 13.45 10.58 -2.96
CA TYR A 100 13.77 11.70 -3.85
C TYR A 100 13.28 13.04 -3.26
N TYR A 101 13.87 14.16 -3.71
CA TYR A 101 13.58 15.51 -3.18
C TYR A 101 12.76 16.42 -4.10
N ASN A 102 12.61 16.07 -5.39
CA ASN A 102 11.98 16.92 -6.40
C ASN A 102 10.72 16.29 -6.99
N ASN A 103 9.59 16.99 -6.94
CA ASN A 103 8.27 16.58 -7.46
C ASN A 103 8.17 16.54 -9.01
N PHE A 104 9.30 16.44 -9.73
CA PHE A 104 9.39 16.72 -11.17
C PHE A 104 9.71 15.48 -12.04
N LEU A 105 9.83 14.30 -11.44
CA LEU A 105 9.83 13.02 -12.14
C LEU A 105 8.59 12.25 -11.69
N ASP A 106 7.83 11.72 -12.64
CA ASP A 106 6.57 11.00 -12.39
C ASP A 106 6.79 9.89 -11.34
N PRO A 107 6.19 10.01 -10.14
CA PRO A 107 6.49 9.10 -9.03
C PRO A 107 6.13 7.64 -9.32
N GLN A 108 5.24 7.39 -10.29
CA GLN A 108 4.88 6.03 -10.71
C GLN A 108 6.07 5.28 -11.32
N TYR A 109 6.90 5.97 -12.11
CA TYR A 109 8.06 5.37 -12.77
C TYR A 109 9.19 5.05 -11.78
N GLN A 110 9.50 5.96 -10.85
CA GLN A 110 10.55 5.72 -9.86
C GLN A 110 10.17 4.64 -8.84
N PHE A 111 8.88 4.57 -8.46
CA PHE A 111 8.41 3.48 -7.60
C PHE A 111 8.50 2.11 -8.31
N MET A 112 8.22 2.03 -9.61
CA MET A 112 8.45 0.79 -10.39
C MET A 112 9.95 0.42 -10.49
N GLN A 113 10.84 1.40 -10.67
CA GLN A 113 12.29 1.15 -10.66
C GLN A 113 12.78 0.66 -9.29
N PHE A 114 12.30 1.26 -8.20
CA PHE A 114 12.57 0.76 -6.84
C PHE A 114 12.08 -0.68 -6.66
N TRP A 115 10.87 -1.00 -7.13
CA TRP A 115 10.32 -2.36 -7.06
C TRP A 115 11.17 -3.38 -7.83
N LEU A 116 11.55 -3.07 -9.08
CA LEU A 116 12.40 -3.93 -9.91
C LEU A 116 13.81 -4.14 -9.31
N HIS A 117 14.38 -3.09 -8.73
CA HIS A 117 15.68 -3.16 -8.06
C HIS A 117 15.63 -3.94 -6.75
N TRP A 118 14.55 -3.82 -5.97
CA TRP A 118 14.41 -4.53 -4.71
C TRP A 118 14.02 -6.00 -4.90
N SER A 119 13.15 -6.30 -5.88
CA SER A 119 12.73 -7.68 -6.19
C SER A 119 13.87 -8.53 -6.77
N SER A 120 14.82 -7.92 -7.48
CA SER A 120 16.03 -8.60 -7.97
C SER A 120 17.08 -8.84 -6.87
N HIS A 121 17.05 -8.09 -5.76
CA HIS A 121 17.88 -8.37 -4.59
C HIS A 121 17.30 -9.47 -3.68
N SER A 122 16.00 -9.76 -3.75
CA SER A 122 15.39 -10.88 -3.01
C SER A 122 15.68 -12.27 -3.59
N GLU A 123 16.30 -12.38 -4.77
CA GLU A 123 16.84 -13.67 -5.29
C GLU A 123 18.26 -13.98 -4.77
N CYS A 124 18.86 -13.08 -3.99
CA CYS A 124 20.26 -13.18 -3.52
C CYS A 124 20.40 -13.48 -2.01
N LEU A 125 19.37 -14.03 -1.38
CA LEU A 125 19.37 -14.45 0.04
C LEU A 125 18.77 -15.86 0.21
N GLU A 126 19.40 -16.84 -0.45
CA GLU A 126 19.43 -18.26 -0.06
C GLU A 126 20.84 -18.64 0.42
#